data_AF-A0A099KST1-F1
#
_entry.id   AF-A0A099KST1-F1
#
_cell.length_a   1.000
_cell.length_b   1.000
_cell.length_c   1.000
_cell.angle_alpha   90.00
_cell.angle_beta   90.00
_cell.angle_gamma   90.00
#
_symmetry.space_group_name_H-M   'P 1'
#
loop_
_entity.id
_entity.type
_entity.pdbx_description
1 polymer ?
#
loop_
_entity_poly.entity_id
_entity_poly.type
_entity_poly.pdbx_seq_one_letter_code
_entity_poly.pdbx_strand_id
1 'polypeptide(L)'
;MIKNIFTLNALDFSWILLMIITSANALVAETAEPSLAITAIICCSIAYKGRRIMDYFMELNHANETIQFFMRSYFHVFPALIFLTDLFSEELASLTTI
;
A
#
# COMPACT_ATOMS: atom_id res chain seq x y z
N MET A 1 -1.71 -42.72 -2.16
CA MET A 1 -0.82 -41.80 -1.41
C MET A 1 -1.32 -40.39 -1.64
N ILE A 2 -2.21 -39.88 -0.77
CA ILE A 2 -2.73 -38.52 -0.87
C ILE A 2 -1.58 -37.61 -0.43
N LYS A 3 -0.91 -36.99 -1.40
CA LYS A 3 0.11 -35.97 -1.16
C LYS A 3 -0.60 -34.83 -0.43
N ASN A 4 -0.08 -34.38 0.70
CA ASN A 4 -0.59 -33.19 1.39
C ASN A 4 -0.53 -32.01 0.40
N ILE A 5 -1.68 -31.58 -0.08
CA ILE A 5 -1.87 -30.52 -1.09
C ILE A 5 -2.00 -29.20 -0.31
N PHE A 6 -1.07 -28.26 -0.54
CA PHE A 6 -0.95 -26.92 0.05
C PHE A 6 -0.41 -26.81 1.48
N THR A 7 0.92 -26.82 1.63
CA THR A 7 1.57 -26.00 2.66
C THR A 7 1.87 -24.64 2.05
N LEU A 8 1.00 -23.64 2.28
CA LEU A 8 1.25 -22.26 1.83
C LEU A 8 2.44 -21.70 2.62
N ASN A 9 3.47 -21.26 1.90
CA ASN A 9 4.58 -20.55 2.54
C ASN A 9 4.24 -19.05 2.70
N ALA A 10 5.11 -18.30 3.38
CA ALA A 10 4.86 -16.89 3.64
C ALA A 10 4.79 -16.04 2.36
N LEU A 11 5.52 -16.42 1.30
CA LEU A 11 5.49 -15.75 0.01
C LEU A 11 4.14 -16.00 -0.69
N ASP A 12 3.67 -17.25 -0.74
CA ASP A 12 2.37 -17.63 -1.33
C ASP A 12 1.22 -16.89 -0.63
N PHE A 13 1.24 -16.87 0.70
CA PHE A 13 0.25 -16.15 1.49
C PHE A 13 0.28 -14.64 1.22
N SER A 14 1.48 -14.06 1.14
CA SER A 14 1.64 -12.64 0.82
C SER A 14 1.11 -12.32 -0.57
N TRP A 15 1.38 -13.19 -1.55
CA TRP A 15 0.89 -13.03 -2.92
C TRP A 15 -0.64 -13.04 -2.99
N ILE A 16 -1.29 -14.06 -2.39
CA ILE A 16 -2.75 -14.16 -2.36
C ILE A 16 -3.37 -12.92 -1.69
N LEU A 17 -2.81 -12.50 -0.56
CA LEU A 17 -3.30 -11.32 0.16
C LEU A 17 -3.17 -10.04 -0.69
N LEU A 18 -2.04 -9.85 -1.37
CA LEU A 18 -1.83 -8.70 -2.26
C LEU A 18 -2.82 -8.70 -3.42
N MET A 19 -3.12 -9.88 -3.99
CA MET A 19 -4.14 -10.01 -5.04
C MET A 19 -5.52 -9.61 -4.52
N ILE A 20 -5.93 -10.11 -3.34
CA ILE A 20 -7.22 -9.76 -2.72
C ILE A 20 -7.31 -8.25 -2.48
N ILE A 21 -6.30 -7.63 -1.86
CA ILE A 21 -6.30 -6.20 -1.56
C ILE A 21 -6.34 -5.38 -2.87
N THR A 22 -5.64 -5.82 -3.91
CA THR A 22 -5.60 -5.10 -5.19
C THR A 22 -6.96 -5.15 -5.90
N SER A 23 -7.58 -6.33 -5.97
CA SER A 23 -8.93 -6.46 -6.53
C SER A 23 -9.97 -5.69 -5.70
N ALA A 24 -9.88 -5.72 -4.37
CA ALA A 24 -10.77 -4.96 -3.50
C ALA A 24 -10.62 -3.44 -3.72
N ASN A 25 -9.40 -2.93 -3.81
CA ASN A 25 -9.16 -1.52 -4.13
C ASN A 25 -9.71 -1.14 -5.51
N ALA A 26 -9.59 -2.01 -6.52
CA ALA A 26 -10.14 -1.75 -7.85
C ALA A 26 -11.66 -1.64 -7.80
N LEU A 27 -12.34 -2.56 -7.10
CA LEU A 27 -13.78 -2.48 -6.88
C LEU A 27 -14.19 -1.20 -6.14
N VAL A 28 -13.46 -0.82 -5.09
CA VAL A 28 -13.73 0.43 -4.36
C VAL A 28 -13.58 1.65 -5.27
N ALA A 29 -12.54 1.68 -6.12
CA ALA A 29 -12.30 2.78 -7.04
C ALA A 29 -13.41 2.96 -8.09
N GLU A 30 -14.08 1.88 -8.49
CA GLU A 30 -15.19 1.93 -9.45
C GLU A 30 -16.55 2.23 -8.81
N THR A 31 -16.74 1.87 -7.54
CA THR A 31 -18.07 1.86 -6.91
C THR A 31 -18.28 2.89 -5.81
N ALA A 32 -17.20 3.37 -5.17
CA ALA A 32 -17.30 4.29 -4.06
C ALA A 32 -17.28 5.75 -4.55
N GLU A 33 -18.13 6.58 -3.93
CA GLU A 33 -18.04 8.02 -4.12
C GLU A 33 -16.75 8.57 -3.48
N PRO A 34 -16.07 9.53 -4.11
CA PRO A 34 -14.89 10.17 -3.54
C PRO A 34 -15.19 10.76 -2.17
N SER A 35 -14.43 10.34 -1.16
CA SER A 35 -14.50 10.88 0.19
C SER A 35 -13.18 10.69 0.91
N LEU A 36 -12.90 11.54 1.90
CA LEU A 36 -11.69 11.47 2.70
C LEU A 36 -11.47 10.10 3.35
N ALA A 37 -12.56 9.42 3.74
CA ALA A 37 -12.52 8.07 4.29
C ALA A 37 -12.01 7.04 3.25
N ILE A 38 -12.46 7.13 2.00
CA ILE A 38 -11.99 6.27 0.91
C ILE A 38 -10.51 6.55 0.61
N THR A 39 -10.09 7.82 0.59
CA THR A 39 -8.68 8.18 0.43
C THR A 39 -7.82 7.58 1.55
N ALA A 40 -8.26 7.65 2.81
CA ALA A 40 -7.56 7.03 3.94
C ALA A 40 -7.41 5.52 3.76
N ILE A 41 -8.48 4.82 3.35
CA ILE A 41 -8.46 3.37 3.09
C ILE A 41 -7.47 3.03 1.98
N ILE A 42 -7.48 3.78 0.88
CA ILE A 42 -6.56 3.58 -0.25
C ILE A 42 -5.11 3.83 0.20
N CYS A 43 -4.84 4.90 0.94
CA CYS A 43 -3.49 5.22 1.44
C CYS A 43 -2.96 4.14 2.39
N CYS A 44 -3.78 3.67 3.33
CA CYS A 44 -3.45 2.55 4.22
C CYS A 44 -3.16 1.27 3.41
N SER A 45 -3.96 1.00 2.38
CA SER A 45 -3.76 -0.14 1.48
C SER A 45 -2.44 -0.04 0.70
N ILE A 46 -2.08 1.14 0.18
CA ILE A 46 -0.78 1.37 -0.49
C ILE A 46 0.38 1.11 0.47
N ALA A 47 0.35 1.69 1.68
CA ALA A 47 1.40 1.53 2.67
C ALA A 47 1.59 0.06 3.08
N TYR A 48 0.49 -0.64 3.33
CA TYR A 48 0.50 -2.05 3.69
C TYR A 48 1.06 -2.93 2.56
N LYS A 49 0.54 -2.75 1.32
CA LYS A 49 1.00 -3.52 0.16
C LYS A 49 2.48 -3.30 -0.11
N GLY A 50 2.92 -2.04 -0.08
CA GLY A 50 4.32 -1.66 -0.29
C GLY A 50 5.26 -2.36 0.69
N ARG A 51 4.90 -2.37 1.98
CA ARG A 51 5.70 -3.07 3.00
C ARG A 51 5.76 -4.59 2.77
N ARG A 52 4.63 -5.22 2.42
CA ARG A 52 4.58 -6.66 2.10
C ARG A 52 5.43 -7.01 0.87
N ILE A 53 5.39 -6.19 -0.19
CA ILE A 53 6.22 -6.40 -1.39
C ILE A 53 7.70 -6.30 -1.03
N MET A 54 8.08 -5.29 -0.26
CA MET A 54 9.45 -5.09 0.19
C MET A 54 9.96 -6.26 1.04
N ASP A 55 9.16 -6.72 2.01
CA ASP A 55 9.55 -7.78 2.95
C ASP A 55 9.59 -9.18 2.31
N TYR A 56 8.73 -9.49 1.33
CA TYR A 56 8.58 -10.86 0.82
C TYR A 56 8.99 -11.08 -0.64
N PHE A 57 9.07 -10.02 -1.47
CA PHE A 57 9.30 -10.15 -2.91
C PHE A 57 10.57 -9.43 -3.40
N MET A 58 10.97 -8.34 -2.75
CA MET A 58 12.13 -7.55 -3.17
C MET A 58 13.45 -8.02 -2.53
N GLU A 59 13.42 -9.02 -1.65
CA GLU A 59 14.58 -9.55 -0.91
C GLU A 59 15.38 -8.51 -0.10
N LEU A 60 14.82 -7.30 0.08
CA LEU A 60 15.49 -6.14 0.67
C LEU A 60 15.85 -6.32 2.15
N ASN A 61 15.30 -7.33 2.82
CA ASN A 61 15.66 -7.67 4.21
C ASN A 61 17.15 -8.01 4.37
N HIS A 62 17.85 -8.34 3.28
CA HIS A 62 19.29 -8.66 3.28
C HIS A 62 20.15 -7.48 2.82
N ALA A 63 19.55 -6.35 2.44
CA ALA A 63 20.27 -5.13 2.06
C ALA A 63 20.83 -4.40 3.29
N ASN A 64 21.68 -3.40 3.09
CA ASN A 64 22.14 -2.52 4.16
C ASN A 64 20.96 -1.82 4.87
N GLU A 65 21.05 -1.65 6.18
CA GLU A 65 20.00 -1.04 7.03
C GLU A 65 19.54 0.34 6.56
N THR A 66 20.44 1.14 5.98
CA THR A 66 20.13 2.47 5.43
C THR A 66 19.14 2.35 4.27
N ILE A 67 19.37 1.41 3.36
CA ILE A 67 18.49 1.17 2.20
C ILE A 67 17.13 0.65 2.68
N GLN A 68 17.13 -0.29 3.63
CA GLN A 68 15.90 -0.79 4.23
C GLN A 68 15.09 0.32 4.89
N PHE A 69 15.76 1.23 5.60
CA PHE A 69 15.12 2.37 6.26
C PHE A 69 14.48 3.33 5.23
N PHE A 70 15.21 3.71 4.19
CA PHE A 70 14.68 4.60 3.15
C PHE A 70 13.50 3.96 2.42
N MET A 71 13.60 2.68 2.05
CA MET A 71 12.51 1.97 1.38
C MET A 71 11.27 1.82 2.28
N ARG A 72 11.44 1.50 3.57
CA ARG A 72 10.34 1.45 4.54
C ARG A 72 9.68 2.81 4.69
N SER A 73 10.48 3.87 4.80
CA SER A 73 10.01 5.24 4.95
C SER A 73 9.24 5.70 3.71
N TYR A 74 9.73 5.39 2.51
CA TYR A 74 9.06 5.71 1.24
C TYR A 74 7.61 5.23 1.23
N PHE A 75 7.35 3.98 1.62
CA PHE A 75 5.99 3.42 1.62
C PHE A 75 5.06 3.97 2.71
N HIS A 76 5.56 4.73 3.69
CA HIS A 76 4.71 5.42 4.68
C HIS A 76 4.57 6.91 4.39
N VAL A 77 5.67 7.56 4.01
CA VAL A 77 5.72 9.01 3.77
C VAL A 77 4.85 9.39 2.57
N PHE A 78 4.95 8.68 1.45
CA PHE A 78 4.17 9.03 0.25
C PHE A 78 2.66 8.89 0.46
N PRO A 79 2.13 7.78 1.00
CA PRO A 79 0.70 7.69 1.33
C PRO A 79 0.24 8.73 2.34
N ALA A 80 1.07 9.09 3.32
CA ALA A 80 0.76 10.16 4.25
C ALA A 80 0.65 11.51 3.54
N LEU A 81 1.58 11.83 2.63
CA LEU A 81 1.54 13.05 1.83
C LEU A 81 0.31 13.10 0.91
N ILE A 82 -0.05 11.98 0.29
CA ILE A 82 -1.27 11.87 -0.54
C ILE A 82 -2.50 12.20 0.32
N PHE A 83 -2.63 11.56 1.49
CA PHE A 83 -3.76 11.81 2.38
C PHE A 83 -3.82 13.26 2.87
N LEU A 84 -2.68 13.85 3.26
CA LEU A 84 -2.62 15.25 3.67
C LEU A 84 -2.99 16.21 2.53
N THR A 85 -2.61 15.88 1.30
CA THR A 85 -2.96 16.69 0.13
C THR A 85 -4.47 16.67 -0.13
N ASP A 86 -5.12 15.52 0.04
CA ASP A 86 -6.58 15.41 -0.08
C ASP A 86 -7.29 16.14 1.07
N LEU A 87 -6.78 15.98 2.30
CA LEU A 87 -7.31 16.60 3.52
C LEU A 87 -7.30 18.14 3.46
N PHE A 88 -6.22 18.73 2.94
CA PHE A 88 -6.04 20.19 2.85
C PHE A 88 -6.19 20.71 1.41
N SER A 89 -7.00 20.02 0.60
CA SER A 89 -7.13 20.31 -0.83
C SER A 89 -7.61 21.74 -1.10
N GLU A 90 -8.54 22.26 -0.30
CA GLU A 90 -9.04 23.64 -0.44
C GLU A 90 -7.99 24.69 -0.08
N GLU A 91 -7.26 24.51 1.04
CA GLU A 91 -6.20 25.43 1.45
C GLU A 91 -5.06 25.43 0.42
N LEU A 92 -4.66 24.27 -0.06
CA LEU A 92 -3.65 24.13 -1.11
C LEU A 92 -4.10 24.80 -2.41
N ALA A 93 -5.36 24.62 -2.82
CA ALA A 93 -5.90 25.31 -3.98
C ALA A 93 -5.85 26.84 -3.80
N SER A 94 -6.23 27.35 -2.62
CA SER A 94 -6.21 28.79 -2.33
C SER A 94 -4.80 29.40 -2.39
N LEU A 95 -3.79 28.66 -1.92
CA LEU A 95 -2.39 29.10 -1.92
C LEU A 95 -1.73 29.03 -3.31
N THR A 96 -2.23 28.15 -4.18
CA THR A 96 -1.64 27.87 -5.51
C THR A 96 -2.37 28.55 -6.66
N THR A 97 -3.49 29.22 -6.40
CA THR A 97 -4.22 29.98 -7.43
C THR A 97 -3.45 31.26 -7.75
N ILE A 98 -2.93 31.37 -8.98
CA ILE A 98 -2.27 32.55 -9.55
C ILE A 98 -3.31 33.43 -10.25
#